data_AF-A0A925RLN1-F1
#
_entry.id   AF-A0A925RLN1-F1
#
_cell.length_a   1.000
_cell.length_b   1.000
_cell.length_c   1.000
_cell.angle_alpha   90.00
_cell.angle_beta   90.00
_cell.angle_gamma   90.00
#
_symmetry.space_group_name_H-M   'P 1'
#
loop_
_entity.id
_entity.type
_entity.pdbx_description
1 polymer ?
#
loop_
_entity_poly.entity_id
_entity_poly.type
_entity_poly.pdbx_seq_one_letter_code
_entity_poly.pdbx_strand_id
1 'polypeptide(L)'
;MPAQGRLGDKAQAPLDAHGCPACPHPVIGPAVTGSATVNVNKLPALRCEDTGIHMACCGLNTWQVFKGSSTVFINGKRAHRQGDDTKHCGGMGKLIEGSPNVMVGGSPTACSAQPPAPPVVP
;
A
#
# COMPACT_ATOMS: atom_id res chain seq x y z
N MET A 1 -12.26 -11.03 1.05
CA MET A 1 -12.05 -9.58 0.87
C MET A 1 -11.06 -9.13 1.93
N PRO A 2 -9.93 -8.48 1.60
CA PRO A 2 -8.93 -8.07 2.58
C PRO A 2 -9.32 -6.79 3.33
N ALA A 3 -8.71 -6.58 4.49
CA ALA A 3 -8.88 -5.40 5.33
C ALA A 3 -8.35 -4.12 4.65
N GLN A 4 -9.09 -3.01 4.73
CA GLN A 4 -8.66 -1.71 4.23
C GLN A 4 -7.48 -1.16 5.04
N GLY A 5 -6.39 -0.80 4.36
CA GLY A 5 -5.23 -0.17 4.99
C GLY A 5 -5.52 1.27 5.43
N ARG A 6 -4.80 1.75 6.43
CA ARG A 6 -4.94 3.08 7.02
C ARG A 6 -3.58 3.68 7.32
N LEU A 7 -3.53 4.99 7.52
CA LEU A 7 -2.35 5.68 8.04
C LEU A 7 -1.88 4.98 9.33
N GLY A 8 -0.57 4.74 9.41
CA GLY A 8 0.06 4.03 10.52
C GLY A 8 0.11 2.50 10.37
N ASP A 9 -0.74 1.88 9.53
CA ASP A 9 -0.66 0.43 9.28
C ASP A 9 0.68 0.10 8.60
N LYS A 10 1.33 -0.98 9.03
CA LYS A 10 2.69 -1.34 8.59
C LYS A 10 2.70 -2.10 7.27
N ALA A 11 3.74 -1.83 6.48
CA ALA A 11 4.19 -2.69 5.39
C ALA A 11 5.52 -3.35 5.74
N GLN A 12 5.74 -4.55 5.20
CA GLN A 12 6.96 -5.32 5.39
C GLN A 12 7.48 -5.86 4.06
N ALA A 13 8.77 -5.71 3.82
CA ALA A 13 9.51 -6.42 2.78
C ALA A 13 10.46 -7.43 3.45
N PRO A 14 10.42 -8.73 3.09
CA PRO A 14 11.32 -9.72 3.66
C PRO A 14 12.76 -9.60 3.12
N LEU A 15 12.91 -9.07 1.90
CA LEU A 15 14.18 -8.89 1.22
C LEU A 15 14.26 -7.47 0.67
N ASP A 16 15.07 -6.64 1.32
CA ASP A 16 15.43 -5.29 0.90
C ASP A 16 16.95 -5.21 0.68
N ALA A 17 17.38 -4.80 -0.51
CA ALA A 17 18.78 -4.84 -0.92
C ALA A 17 19.24 -3.61 -1.70
N HIS A 18 20.41 -3.08 -1.32
CA HIS A 18 21.06 -1.93 -1.96
C HIS A 18 22.53 -2.22 -2.33
N GLY A 19 22.98 -3.47 -2.19
CA GLY A 19 24.33 -3.91 -2.53
C GLY A 19 25.39 -3.73 -1.45
N CYS A 20 25.04 -3.28 -0.24
CA CYS A 20 25.99 -3.27 0.88
C CYS A 20 26.09 -4.66 1.56
N PRO A 21 27.14 -4.95 2.34
CA PRO A 21 27.35 -6.27 2.95
C PRO A 21 26.25 -6.76 3.90
N ALA A 22 25.45 -5.84 4.47
CA ALA A 22 24.34 -6.19 5.36
C ALA A 22 23.06 -6.59 4.60
N CYS A 23 23.02 -6.43 3.28
CA CYS A 23 21.88 -6.81 2.43
C CYS A 23 21.98 -8.26 1.92
N PRO A 24 20.84 -8.91 1.60
CA PRO A 24 19.47 -8.46 1.82
C PRO A 24 19.05 -8.62 3.30
N HIS A 25 18.13 -7.78 3.76
CA HIS A 25 17.57 -7.87 5.11
C HIS A 25 16.07 -7.54 5.09
N PRO A 26 15.29 -7.96 6.11
CA PRO A 26 13.90 -7.55 6.22
C PRO A 26 13.79 -6.09 6.65
N VAL A 27 12.71 -5.42 6.24
CA VAL A 27 12.35 -4.08 6.68
C VAL A 27 10.86 -3.99 6.95
N ILE A 28 10.48 -3.16 7.92
CA ILE A 28 9.09 -2.94 8.32
C ILE A 28 8.90 -1.48 8.71
N GLY A 29 7.73 -0.92 8.44
CA GLY A 29 7.34 0.36 9.03
C GLY A 29 5.99 0.88 8.54
N PRO A 30 5.52 1.96 9.18
CA PRO A 30 4.15 2.45 9.03
C PRO A 30 3.95 3.26 7.74
N ALA A 31 2.70 3.32 7.30
CA ALA A 31 2.28 4.31 6.33
C ALA A 31 2.32 5.72 6.96
N VAL A 32 2.80 6.71 6.22
CA VAL A 32 2.96 8.10 6.68
C VAL A 32 2.11 9.10 5.90
N THR A 33 1.50 8.69 4.79
CA THR A 33 0.47 9.47 4.08
C THR A 33 -0.80 8.64 3.89
N GLY A 34 -1.90 9.30 3.54
CA GLY A 34 -3.22 8.68 3.39
C GLY A 34 -4.23 9.65 2.80
N SER A 35 -5.50 9.25 2.77
CA SER A 35 -6.60 10.11 2.32
C SER A 35 -6.75 11.40 3.14
N ALA A 36 -6.94 12.52 2.44
CA ALA A 36 -7.20 13.80 3.08
C ALA A 36 -8.63 13.92 3.66
N THR A 37 -9.57 13.09 3.22
CA THR A 37 -11.01 13.28 3.53
C THR A 37 -11.76 12.01 3.91
N VAL A 38 -11.19 10.82 3.66
CA VAL A 38 -11.84 9.55 3.95
C VAL A 38 -11.10 8.84 5.06
N ASN A 39 -11.79 8.67 6.19
CA ASN A 39 -11.28 7.95 7.33
C ASN A 39 -11.88 6.55 7.43
N VAL A 40 -11.06 5.57 7.78
CA VAL A 40 -11.43 4.18 8.07
C VAL A 40 -11.04 3.93 9.51
N ASN A 41 -12.04 3.66 10.36
CA ASN A 41 -11.87 3.61 11.82
C ASN A 41 -11.12 4.84 12.39
N LYS A 42 -11.51 6.04 11.96
CA LYS A 42 -10.94 7.34 12.40
C LYS A 42 -9.50 7.61 11.94
N LEU A 43 -8.91 6.77 11.10
CA LEU A 43 -7.59 6.98 10.51
C LEU A 43 -7.71 7.21 8.99
N PRO A 44 -6.90 8.09 8.38
CA PRO A 44 -6.88 8.28 6.93
C PRO A 44 -6.74 6.96 6.17
N ALA A 45 -7.60 6.71 5.19
CA ALA A 45 -7.57 5.49 4.39
C ALA A 45 -6.35 5.45 3.45
N LEU A 46 -5.71 4.28 3.34
CA LEU A 46 -4.57 4.06 2.44
C LEU A 46 -5.01 3.69 1.03
N ARG A 47 -4.30 4.23 0.03
CA ARG A 47 -4.64 4.16 -1.38
C ARG A 47 -3.38 4.13 -2.23
N CYS A 48 -3.55 3.89 -3.52
CA CYS A 48 -2.49 4.14 -4.49
C CYS A 48 -1.91 5.56 -4.36
N GLU A 49 -0.60 5.67 -4.58
CA GLU A 49 0.24 6.87 -4.38
C GLU A 49 0.48 7.31 -2.94
N ASP A 50 -0.16 6.68 -1.95
CA ASP A 50 0.23 6.88 -0.55
C ASP A 50 1.55 6.13 -0.27
N THR A 51 2.26 6.59 0.76
CA THR A 51 3.66 6.26 1.07
C THR A 51 3.83 5.96 2.56
N GLY A 52 4.90 5.27 2.89
CA GLY A 52 5.32 4.97 4.24
C GLY A 52 6.83 5.03 4.39
N ILE A 53 7.25 4.86 5.63
CA ILE A 53 8.66 4.73 6.01
C ILE A 53 8.91 3.34 6.57
N HIS A 54 10.16 2.91 6.54
CA HIS A 54 10.63 1.74 7.25
C HIS A 54 11.98 2.05 7.91
N MET A 55 12.57 1.08 8.59
CA MET A 55 13.85 1.27 9.28
C MET A 55 14.79 0.09 9.06
N ALA A 56 15.99 0.20 9.64
CA ALA A 56 17.08 -0.77 9.53
C ALA A 56 17.53 -1.01 8.07
N CYS A 57 17.56 0.06 7.28
CA CYS A 57 17.94 0.01 5.87
C CYS A 57 18.98 1.08 5.54
N CYS A 58 19.92 0.75 4.66
CA CYS A 58 20.95 1.66 4.16
C CYS A 58 20.47 2.55 2.99
N GLY A 59 19.26 2.33 2.48
CA GLY A 59 18.62 3.13 1.44
C GLY A 59 17.84 4.32 1.99
N LEU A 60 16.80 4.73 1.24
CA LEU A 60 15.96 5.87 1.60
C LEU A 60 15.01 5.61 2.78
N ASN A 61 14.89 4.36 3.25
CA ASN A 61 13.98 3.98 4.34
C ASN A 61 12.52 4.30 4.03
N THR A 62 12.11 4.14 2.77
CA THR A 62 10.77 4.47 2.27
C THR A 62 10.12 3.30 1.56
N TRP A 63 8.79 3.28 1.59
CA TRP A 63 7.99 2.42 0.74
C TRP A 63 6.79 3.17 0.18
N GLN A 64 6.24 2.66 -0.91
CA GLN A 64 5.04 3.20 -1.56
C GLN A 64 4.05 2.08 -1.87
N VAL A 65 2.78 2.43 -1.91
CA VAL A 65 1.73 1.53 -2.38
C VAL A 65 1.98 1.18 -3.85
N PHE A 66 2.00 -0.12 -4.17
CA PHE A 66 2.26 -0.60 -5.54
C PHE A 66 1.00 -1.20 -6.19
N LYS A 67 0.16 -1.89 -5.42
CA LYS A 67 -1.15 -2.40 -5.87
C LYS A 67 -2.28 -1.97 -4.94
N GLY A 68 -3.49 -1.92 -5.47
CA GLY A 68 -4.73 -1.72 -4.71
C GLY A 68 -5.90 -2.47 -5.35
N SER A 69 -7.11 -2.15 -4.91
CA SER A 69 -8.34 -2.75 -5.43
C SER A 69 -8.58 -2.45 -6.92
N SER A 70 -9.09 -3.44 -7.65
CA SER A 70 -9.56 -3.27 -9.02
C SER A 70 -10.88 -2.52 -9.12
N THR A 71 -11.70 -2.52 -8.05
CA THR A 71 -13.10 -2.05 -8.09
C THR A 71 -13.43 -0.95 -7.09
N VAL A 72 -12.61 -0.73 -6.06
CA VAL A 72 -12.88 0.27 -5.02
C VAL A 72 -11.88 1.41 -5.10
N PHE A 73 -12.41 2.62 -5.16
CA PHE A 73 -11.65 3.86 -5.27
C PHE A 73 -11.99 4.79 -4.11
N ILE A 74 -10.98 5.39 -3.51
CA ILE A 74 -11.08 6.38 -2.44
C ILE A 74 -10.41 7.65 -2.96
N ASN A 75 -11.16 8.75 -3.05
CA ASN A 75 -10.75 9.98 -3.73
C ASN A 75 -10.13 9.74 -5.12
N GLY A 76 -10.75 8.88 -5.92
CA GLY A 76 -10.29 8.56 -7.28
C GLY A 76 -9.06 7.64 -7.35
N LYS A 77 -8.44 7.27 -6.22
CA LYS A 77 -7.30 6.36 -6.17
C LYS A 77 -7.72 4.98 -5.69
N ARG A 78 -7.13 3.92 -6.23
CA ARG A 78 -7.48 2.54 -5.82
C ARG A 78 -7.23 2.35 -4.32
N ALA A 79 -8.18 1.78 -3.61
CA ALA A 79 -8.07 1.44 -2.19
C ALA A 79 -6.94 0.42 -1.96
N HIS A 80 -6.04 0.68 -1.01
CA HIS A 80 -4.94 -0.24 -0.67
C HIS A 80 -5.29 -1.07 0.57
N ARG A 81 -4.95 -2.36 0.55
CA ARG A 81 -5.46 -3.33 1.53
C ARG A 81 -4.36 -4.20 2.08
N GLN A 82 -4.62 -4.82 3.22
CA GLN A 82 -3.75 -5.85 3.77
C GLN A 82 -3.47 -6.95 2.72
N GLY A 83 -2.21 -7.26 2.49
CA GLY A 83 -1.72 -8.24 1.52
C GLY A 83 -1.47 -7.70 0.12
N ASP A 84 -1.96 -6.50 -0.22
CA ASP A 84 -1.61 -5.83 -1.47
C ASP A 84 -0.12 -5.44 -1.48
N ASP A 85 0.48 -5.47 -2.66
CA ASP A 85 1.93 -5.25 -2.82
C ASP A 85 2.32 -3.80 -2.51
N THR A 86 3.46 -3.64 -1.83
CA THR A 86 4.18 -2.39 -1.64
C THR A 86 5.56 -2.47 -2.30
N LYS A 87 6.06 -1.33 -2.77
CA LYS A 87 7.43 -1.19 -3.28
C LYS A 87 8.26 -0.50 -2.21
N HIS A 88 9.25 -1.20 -1.67
CA HIS A 88 10.25 -0.65 -0.75
C HIS A 88 11.47 -0.15 -1.55
N CYS A 89 12.34 0.65 -0.92
CA CYS A 89 13.45 1.29 -1.63
C CYS A 89 14.40 0.31 -2.34
N GLY A 90 14.61 -0.89 -1.81
CA GLY A 90 15.41 -1.95 -2.45
C GLY A 90 14.71 -3.31 -2.50
N GLY A 91 13.37 -3.35 -2.42
CA GLY A 91 12.63 -4.61 -2.32
C GLY A 91 11.16 -4.54 -2.67
N MET A 92 10.50 -5.70 -2.68
CA MET A 92 9.04 -5.81 -2.74
C MET A 92 8.51 -6.29 -1.39
N GLY A 93 7.40 -5.72 -0.96
CA GLY A 93 6.75 -6.04 0.30
C GLY A 93 5.24 -6.10 0.17
N LYS A 94 4.58 -6.17 1.32
CA LYS A 94 3.12 -6.14 1.43
C LYS A 94 2.72 -5.31 2.63
N LEU A 95 1.52 -4.74 2.57
CA LEU A 95 0.85 -4.25 3.77
C LEU A 95 0.47 -5.43 4.66
N ILE A 96 0.87 -5.41 5.92
CA ILE A 96 0.66 -6.52 6.87
C ILE A 96 -0.39 -6.21 7.93
N GLU A 97 -0.77 -4.95 8.08
CA GLU A 97 -1.84 -4.48 8.98
C GLU A 97 -3.00 -3.87 8.18
N GLY A 98 -4.14 -3.69 8.83
CA GLY A 98 -5.35 -3.15 8.21
C GLY A 98 -6.47 -2.94 9.23
N SER A 99 -7.61 -2.42 8.75
CA SER A 99 -8.83 -2.28 9.53
C SER A 99 -9.31 -3.62 10.12
N PRO A 100 -9.76 -3.67 11.39
CA PRO A 100 -10.33 -4.88 11.98
C PRO A 100 -11.70 -5.26 11.41
N ASN A 101 -12.41 -4.34 10.74
CA ASN A 101 -13.81 -4.55 10.35
C ASN A 101 -14.25 -3.88 9.04
N VAL A 102 -13.38 -3.15 8.34
CA VAL A 102 -13.67 -2.59 7.01
C VAL A 102 -12.95 -3.41 5.96
N MET A 103 -13.73 -4.15 5.17
CA MET A 103 -13.23 -5.07 4.14
C MET A 103 -13.47 -4.50 2.75
N VAL A 104 -12.49 -4.64 1.84
CA VAL A 104 -12.54 -4.06 0.49
C VAL A 104 -12.38 -5.13 -0.58
N GLY A 105 -13.34 -5.17 -1.51
CA GLY A 105 -13.39 -6.13 -2.62
C GLY A 105 -12.39 -5.83 -3.75
N GLY A 106 -12.49 -6.63 -4.82
CA GLY A 106 -11.65 -6.50 -6.01
C GLY A 106 -10.34 -7.31 -5.96
N SER A 107 -9.75 -7.57 -7.12
CA SER A 107 -8.43 -8.20 -7.25
C SER A 107 -7.32 -7.15 -7.12
N PRO A 108 -6.12 -7.52 -6.62
CA PRO A 108 -4.97 -6.61 -6.59
C PRO A 108 -4.58 -6.17 -8.01
N THR A 109 -4.55 -4.87 -8.25
CA THR A 109 -4.21 -4.24 -9.55
C THR A 109 -3.18 -3.14 -9.34
N ALA A 110 -2.22 -3.01 -10.26
CA ALA A 110 -1.17 -2.00 -10.19
C ALA A 110 -1.74 -0.58 -10.14
N CYS A 111 -1.12 0.29 -9.34
CA CYS A 111 -1.53 1.68 -9.22
C CYS A 111 -1.42 2.46 -10.54
N SER A 112 -0.51 2.06 -11.43
CA SER A 112 -0.33 2.63 -12.77
C SER A 112 -1.35 2.13 -13.80
N ALA A 113 -2.16 1.11 -13.49
CA ALA A 113 -3.16 0.63 -14.42
C ALA A 113 -4.36 1.59 -14.45
N GLN A 114 -4.77 2.02 -15.65
CA GLN A 114 -5.94 2.87 -15.83
C GLN A 114 -7.19 2.19 -15.24
N PRO A 115 -8.15 2.95 -14.67
CA PRO A 115 -9.47 2.42 -14.38
C PRO A 115 -10.07 1.80 -15.66
N PRO A 116 -10.87 0.73 -15.56
CA PRO A 116 -11.62 0.27 -16.72
C PRO A 116 -12.44 1.45 -17.27
N ALA A 117 -12.43 1.62 -18.59
CA ALA A 117 -13.24 2.64 -19.24
C ALA A 117 -14.71 2.47 -18.79
N PRO A 118 -15.46 3.56 -18.56
CA PRO A 118 -16.88 3.44 -18.28
C PRO A 118 -17.54 2.64 -19.42
N PRO A 119 -18.54 1.78 -19.12
CA PRO A 119 -19.25 1.09 -20.17
C PRO A 119 -19.79 2.13 -21.17
N VAL A 120 -19.42 1.97 -22.44
CA VAL A 120 -19.99 2.77 -23.52
C VAL A 120 -21.44 2.32 -23.63
N VAL A 121 -22.36 3.12 -23.09
CA VAL A 121 -23.79 2.91 -23.30
C VAL A 121 -24.09 3.34 -24.74
N PRO A 122 -24.63 2.45 -25.60
CA PRO A 122 -24.95 2.78 -26.99
C PRO A 122 -26.06 3.82 -27.11
#